data_AF-A0A1G6VIL1-F1
#
_entry.id   AF-A0A1G6VIL1-F1
#
_cell.length_a   1.000
_cell.length_b   1.000
_cell.length_c   1.000
_cell.angle_alpha   90.00
_cell.angle_beta   90.00
_cell.angle_gamma   90.00
#
_symmetry.space_group_name_H-M   'P 1'
#
loop_
_entity.id
_entity.type
_entity.pdbx_description
1 polymer ?
#
loop_
_entity_poly.entity_id
_entity_poly.type
_entity_poly.pdbx_seq_one_letter_code
_entity_poly.pdbx_strand_id
1 'polypeptide(L)'
;MKIINYEKLFSEFKPDGAISEDANEIANTLIRELFIQSGTGLVRLLGMKPCFDNHMAIRVWVQKRLDANSGYIVDEMFSQLESELYVLLPQTIYGY
;
A
#
# COMPACT_ATOMS: atom_id res chain seq x y z
N MET A 1 -2.80 -38.82 8.14
CA MET A 1 -2.35 -37.52 8.68
C MET A 1 -2.33 -36.54 7.52
N LYS A 2 -3.17 -35.50 7.51
CA LYS A 2 -3.16 -34.51 6.42
C LYS A 2 -1.97 -33.59 6.63
N ILE A 3 -1.05 -33.56 5.67
CA ILE A 3 0.06 -32.60 5.66
C ILE A 3 -0.54 -31.27 5.22
N ILE A 4 -0.57 -30.31 6.14
CA ILE A 4 -1.05 -28.95 5.87
C ILE A 4 0.16 -28.15 5.39
N ASN A 5 0.11 -27.66 4.16
CA ASN A 5 1.12 -26.72 3.65
C ASN A 5 0.71 -25.30 4.08
N TYR A 6 1.37 -24.81 5.13
CA TYR A 6 1.09 -23.49 5.71
C TYR A 6 1.40 -22.37 4.72
N GLU A 7 2.50 -22.44 3.96
CA GLU A 7 2.86 -21.40 3.00
C GLU A 7 1.83 -21.27 1.88
N LYS A 8 1.33 -22.42 1.39
CA LYS A 8 0.26 -22.44 0.39
C LYS A 8 -1.04 -21.85 0.95
N LEU A 9 -1.41 -22.19 2.18
CA LEU A 9 -2.60 -21.61 2.81
C LEU A 9 -2.44 -20.12 3.11
N PHE A 10 -1.25 -19.70 3.50
CA PHE A 10 -0.96 -18.29 3.78
C PHE A 10 -0.99 -17.45 2.51
N SER A 11 -0.52 -17.97 1.37
CA SER A 11 -0.64 -17.27 0.09
C SER A 11 -2.07 -17.27 -0.44
N GLU A 12 -2.81 -18.38 -0.27
CA GLU A 12 -4.20 -18.53 -0.72
C GLU A 12 -5.19 -17.69 0.11
N PHE A 13 -4.92 -17.52 1.41
CA PHE A 13 -5.75 -16.77 2.35
C PHE A 13 -5.05 -15.54 2.91
N LYS A 14 -4.08 -14.97 2.18
CA LYS A 14 -3.29 -13.81 2.62
C LYS A 14 -4.25 -12.73 3.12
N PRO A 15 -4.28 -12.44 4.44
CA PRO A 15 -5.21 -11.47 4.95
C PRO A 15 -4.87 -10.13 4.32
N ASP A 16 -5.87 -9.30 4.01
CA ASP A 16 -5.65 -8.03 3.32
C ASP A 16 -4.63 -7.11 4.03
N GLY A 17 -4.39 -7.33 5.34
CA GLY A 17 -3.38 -6.61 6.13
C GLY A 17 -2.01 -7.29 6.25
N ALA A 18 -1.72 -8.36 5.52
CA ALA A 18 -0.38 -8.96 5.48
C ALA A 18 0.54 -8.15 4.56
N ILE A 19 1.44 -7.39 5.18
CA ILE A 19 2.36 -6.48 4.51
C ILE A 19 3.79 -7.04 4.61
N SER A 20 4.52 -7.09 3.50
CA SER A 20 5.94 -7.43 3.46
C SER A 20 6.79 -6.30 4.03
N GLU A 21 8.05 -6.59 4.37
CA GLU A 21 8.98 -5.58 4.88
C GLU A 21 9.21 -4.47 3.85
N ASP A 22 9.46 -4.82 2.58
CA ASP A 22 9.57 -3.86 1.48
C ASP A 22 8.33 -2.97 1.33
N ALA A 23 7.13 -3.56 1.35
CA ALA A 23 5.89 -2.80 1.24
C ALA A 23 5.72 -1.85 2.42
N ASN A 24 6.15 -2.27 3.61
CA ASN A 24 6.11 -1.48 4.82
C ASN A 24 7.09 -0.29 4.77
N GLU A 25 8.30 -0.51 4.26
CA GLU A 25 9.30 0.53 4.06
C GLU A 25 8.85 1.57 3.03
N ILE A 26 8.46 1.14 1.83
CA ILE A 26 7.97 2.03 0.77
C ILE A 26 6.77 2.83 1.28
N ALA A 27 5.80 2.18 1.94
CA ALA A 27 4.64 2.85 2.50
C ALA A 27 5.01 3.88 3.58
N ASN A 28 5.97 3.57 4.46
CA ASN A 28 6.44 4.51 5.47
C ASN A 28 7.06 5.76 4.84
N THR A 29 7.87 5.58 3.80
CA THR A 29 8.47 6.69 3.07
C THR A 29 7.39 7.54 2.40
N LEU A 30 6.44 6.92 1.69
CA LEU A 30 5.33 7.66 1.05
C LEU A 30 4.47 8.43 2.06
N ILE A 31 4.16 7.84 3.22
CA ILE A 31 3.39 8.51 4.28
C ILE A 31 4.13 9.75 4.78
N ARG A 32 5.46 9.68 4.92
CA ARG A 32 6.29 10.79 5.38
C ARG A 32 6.41 11.89 4.32
N GLU A 33 6.78 11.54 3.10
CA GLU A 33 7.00 12.51 2.00
C GLU A 33 5.70 13.26 1.63
N LEU A 34 4.57 12.55 1.62
CA LEU A 34 3.27 13.13 1.26
C LEU A 34 2.48 13.65 2.48
N PHE A 35 3.10 13.71 3.67
CA PHE A 35 2.49 14.16 4.92
C PHE A 35 1.11 13.55 5.18
N ILE A 36 0.96 12.25 4.91
CA ILE A 36 -0.32 11.56 5.00
C ILE A 36 -0.76 11.50 6.46
N GLN A 37 -1.81 12.24 6.79
CA GLN A 37 -2.40 12.24 8.12
C GLN A 37 -3.06 10.89 8.42
N SER A 38 -2.97 10.45 9.68
CA SER A 38 -3.80 9.38 10.18
C SER A 38 -5.28 9.81 10.12
N GLY A 39 -6.12 9.01 9.50
CA GLY A 39 -7.49 9.36 9.17
C GLY A 39 -8.13 8.30 8.28
N THR A 40 -9.26 8.60 7.64
CA THR A 40 -10.03 7.62 6.86
C THR A 40 -10.41 8.08 5.44
N GLY A 41 -9.93 9.25 5.01
CA GLY A 41 -10.28 9.84 3.71
C GLY A 41 -9.64 9.15 2.49
N LEU A 42 -8.40 8.63 2.63
CA LEU A 42 -7.66 8.02 1.53
C LEU A 42 -8.16 6.63 1.18
N VAL A 43 -8.79 5.96 2.13
CA VAL A 43 -9.33 4.60 1.98
C VAL A 43 -10.31 4.53 0.81
N ARG A 44 -11.18 5.54 0.68
CA ARG A 44 -12.15 5.63 -0.41
C ARG A 44 -11.50 5.96 -1.76
N LEU A 45 -10.46 6.80 -1.77
CA LEU A 45 -9.72 7.15 -2.99
C LEU A 45 -8.93 5.96 -3.54
N LEU A 46 -8.41 5.12 -2.64
CA LEU A 46 -7.64 3.92 -3.00
C LEU A 46 -8.50 2.67 -3.21
N GLY A 47 -9.83 2.78 -3.10
CA GLY A 47 -10.75 1.64 -3.24
C GLY A 47 -10.57 0.55 -2.17
N MET A 48 -10.08 0.92 -0.98
CA MET A 48 -9.79 0.01 0.11
C MET A 48 -10.97 -0.20 1.05
N LYS A 49 -10.90 -1.24 1.88
CA LYS A 49 -11.95 -1.53 2.88
C LYS A 49 -12.02 -0.38 3.91
N PRO A 50 -13.22 0.10 4.26
CA PRO A 50 -13.41 1.24 5.16
C PRO A 50 -12.93 1.01 6.59
N CYS A 51 -12.56 -0.22 6.96
CA CYS A 51 -12.00 -0.56 8.27
C CYS A 51 -10.51 -0.19 8.41
N PHE A 52 -9.84 0.18 7.32
CA PHE A 52 -8.45 0.62 7.36
C PHE A 52 -8.37 2.12 7.61
N ASP A 53 -7.36 2.54 8.37
CA ASP A 53 -6.95 3.95 8.37
C ASP A 53 -6.15 4.28 7.11
N ASN A 54 -5.85 5.55 6.90
CA ASN A 54 -5.07 6.06 5.77
C ASN A 54 -3.69 5.38 5.65
N HIS A 55 -3.02 5.09 6.77
CA HIS A 55 -1.68 4.50 6.76
C HIS A 55 -1.75 3.04 6.34
N MET A 56 -2.69 2.29 6.90
CA MET A 56 -2.96 0.91 6.54
C MET A 56 -3.46 0.80 5.10
N ALA A 57 -4.29 1.73 4.64
CA ALA A 57 -4.72 1.79 3.24
C ALA A 57 -3.54 1.94 2.28
N ILE A 58 -2.57 2.82 2.60
CA ILE A 58 -1.35 2.98 1.80
C ILE A 58 -0.51 1.70 1.84
N ARG A 59 -0.30 1.09 3.02
CA ARG A 59 0.46 -0.17 3.13
C ARG A 59 -0.15 -1.29 2.29
N VAL A 60 -1.47 -1.49 2.39
CA VAL A 60 -2.19 -2.49 1.61
C VAL A 60 -2.15 -2.17 0.11
N TRP A 61 -2.23 -0.89 -0.25
CA TRP A 61 -2.14 -0.45 -1.64
C TRP A 61 -0.76 -0.74 -2.24
N VAL A 62 0.31 -0.38 -1.53
CA VAL A 62 1.69 -0.70 -1.93
C VAL A 62 1.86 -2.21 -2.04
N GLN A 63 1.42 -2.99 -1.05
CA GLN A 63 1.52 -4.45 -1.08
C GLN A 63 0.88 -5.05 -2.33
N LYS A 64 -0.32 -4.61 -2.71
CA LYS A 64 -1.00 -5.10 -3.93
C LYS A 64 -0.21 -4.77 -5.20
N ARG A 65 0.49 -3.64 -5.23
CA ARG A 65 1.32 -3.24 -6.36
C ARG A 65 2.61 -4.04 -6.45
N LEU A 66 3.21 -4.39 -5.32
CA LEU A 66 4.35 -5.30 -5.27
C LEU A 66 3.95 -6.73 -5.63
N ASP A 67 2.80 -7.21 -5.13
CA ASP A 67 2.28 -8.55 -5.47
C ASP A 67 1.97 -8.68 -6.98
N ALA A 68 1.64 -7.57 -7.66
CA ALA A 68 1.37 -7.53 -9.10
C ALA A 68 2.64 -7.39 -9.97
N ASN A 69 3.77 -6.95 -9.40
CA ASN A 69 5.03 -6.74 -10.13
C ASN A 69 6.09 -7.73 -9.64
N SER A 70 6.42 -8.75 -10.42
CA SER A 70 7.52 -9.66 -10.08
C SER A 70 8.88 -9.04 -10.45
N GLY A 71 9.81 -8.96 -9.51
CA GLY A 71 11.20 -8.53 -9.75
C GLY A 71 11.40 -7.01 -9.74
N TYR A 72 10.63 -6.30 -8.93
CA TYR A 72 10.76 -4.86 -8.78
C TYR A 72 12.06 -4.45 -8.06
N ILE A 73 12.53 -3.24 -8.36
CA ILE A 73 13.53 -2.54 -7.54
C ILE A 73 12.78 -1.57 -6.62
N VAL A 74 13.11 -1.58 -5.32
CA VAL A 74 12.40 -0.80 -4.28
C VAL A 74 12.34 0.68 -4.63
N ASP A 75 13.47 1.28 -5.04
CA ASP A 75 13.54 2.70 -5.38
C ASP A 75 12.70 3.07 -6.60
N GLU A 76 12.74 2.24 -7.65
CA GLU A 76 11.94 2.46 -8.87
C GLU A 76 10.44 2.34 -8.58
N MET A 77 10.05 1.36 -7.76
CA MET A 77 8.66 1.22 -7.32
C MET A 77 8.23 2.40 -6.48
N PHE A 78 9.08 2.88 -5.58
CA PHE A 78 8.79 4.07 -4.80
C PHE A 78 8.45 5.25 -5.72
N SER A 79 9.33 5.61 -6.67
CA SER A 79 9.10 6.74 -7.57
C SER A 79 7.84 6.58 -8.43
N GLN A 80 7.55 5.35 -8.89
CA GLN A 80 6.33 5.07 -9.63
C GLN A 80 5.08 5.26 -8.76
N LEU A 81 5.08 4.65 -7.57
CA LEU A 81 3.95 4.70 -6.64
C LEU A 81 3.69 6.12 -6.12
N GLU A 82 4.74 6.88 -5.86
CA GLU A 82 4.66 8.30 -5.51
C GLU A 82 3.94 9.09 -6.62
N SER A 83 4.37 8.91 -7.88
CA SER A 83 3.77 9.58 -9.03
C SER A 83 2.29 9.21 -9.21
N GLU A 84 1.95 7.92 -9.06
CA GLU A 84 0.56 7.45 -9.12
C GLU A 84 -0.29 8.05 -7.99
N LEU A 85 0.24 8.10 -6.76
CA LEU A 85 -0.47 8.68 -5.63
C LEU A 85 -0.67 10.19 -5.82
N TYR A 86 0.32 10.89 -6.38
CA TYR A 86 0.26 12.32 -6.65
C TYR A 86 -0.83 12.67 -7.68
N VAL A 87 -1.08 11.80 -8.66
CA VAL A 87 -2.19 11.95 -9.62
C VAL A 87 -3.55 11.66 -8.97
N LEU A 88 -3.60 10.71 -8.03
CA LEU A 88 -4.83 10.30 -7.33
C LEU A 88 -5.26 11.30 -6.25
N LEU A 89 -4.29 11.91 -5.56
CA LEU A 89 -4.58 12.98 -4.62
C LEU A 89 -5.09 14.17 -5.41
N PRO A 90 -6.27 14.74 -5.08
CA PRO A 90 -6.66 16.00 -5.67
C PRO A 90 -5.52 16.96 -5.38
N GLN A 91 -4.90 17.50 -6.44
CA GLN A 91 -3.91 18.54 -6.28
C GLN A 91 -4.56 19.56 -5.36
N THR A 92 -4.07 19.66 -4.12
CA THR A 92 -4.28 20.85 -3.34
C THR A 92 -3.50 21.89 -4.12
N ILE A 93 -4.15 22.42 -5.17
CA ILE A 93 -3.73 23.60 -5.87
C ILE A 93 -3.53 24.57 -4.73
N TYR A 94 -2.26 24.84 -4.43
CA TYR A 94 -1.83 25.92 -3.57
C TYR A 94 -2.38 27.18 -4.22
N GLY A 95 -3.62 27.51 -3.86
CA GLY A 95 -4.24 28.79 -4.09
C GLY A 95 -4.35 29.44 -2.73
N TYR A 96 -3.25 30.04 -2.27
CA TYR A 96 -3.23 31.19 -1.37
C TYR A 96 -1.88 31.89 -1.48
#